data_AF-A0A563U1T5-F1
#
_entry.id   AF-A0A563U1T5-F1
#
_cell.length_a   1.000
_cell.length_b   1.000
_cell.length_c   1.000
_cell.angle_alpha   90.00
_cell.angle_beta   90.00
_cell.angle_gamma   90.00
#
_symmetry.space_group_name_H-M   'P 1'
#
loop_
_entity.id
_entity.type
_entity.pdbx_description
1 polymer ?
#
loop_
_entity_poly.entity_id
_entity_poly.type
_entity_poly.pdbx_seq_one_letter_code
_entity_poly.pdbx_strand_id
1 'polypeptide(L)'
;MFREAGMSPTKHQLTKEELKIVAAAFKVLPPLHQRVLKQHLKSFSFLDNMPNTALTSPVVVKRGINLYHITFRAGILHQNVSEWVNEKERTCFAGGDSTSKVSIEAGWLSAFTYILLHEGTHVVDGSLRLNVVDSVGGKLKPNKFIAGFSNGIWKNYNTLSLAVIDSIAIKSRFMPGGRRYKIDEAEAVYLGLSKTPFVSLYSTASWHEDLAELLTVYHLTKYLNQPFRVVVSKNGEDKFSYEPIKSATVQKRLSLLNYFYDQS
;
A
#
# COMPACT_ATOMS: atom_id res chain seq x y z
N MET A 1 -22.55 8.67 -5.25
CA MET A 1 -21.21 8.51 -4.64
C MET A 1 -20.24 9.64 -4.95
N PHE A 2 -19.70 9.86 -6.17
CA PHE A 2 -18.74 10.98 -6.38
C PHE A 2 -19.39 12.35 -6.59
N ARG A 3 -20.57 12.40 -7.22
CA ARG A 3 -21.32 13.65 -7.44
C ARG A 3 -21.80 14.34 -6.16
N GLU A 4 -22.07 13.56 -5.10
CA GLU A 4 -22.53 14.09 -3.80
C GLU A 4 -21.40 14.79 -3.02
N ALA A 5 -20.14 14.55 -3.40
CA ALA A 5 -18.97 15.22 -2.83
C ALA A 5 -18.46 16.39 -3.72
N GLY A 6 -19.28 16.87 -4.66
CA GLY A 6 -18.93 17.98 -5.57
C GLY A 6 -17.89 17.62 -6.63
N MET A 7 -17.59 16.34 -6.83
CA MET A 7 -16.58 15.87 -7.79
C MET A 7 -17.23 15.25 -9.03
N SER A 8 -16.65 15.54 -10.19
CA SER A 8 -17.07 14.99 -11.49
C SER A 8 -15.93 14.22 -12.15
N PRO A 9 -15.61 12.98 -11.69
CA PRO A 9 -14.63 12.15 -12.36
C PRO A 9 -15.05 11.88 -13.82
N THR A 10 -14.12 12.09 -14.75
CA THR A 10 -14.34 11.85 -16.18
C THR A 10 -13.46 10.73 -16.67
N LYS A 11 -13.95 9.94 -17.63
CA LYS A 11 -13.16 8.87 -18.23
C LYS A 11 -11.94 9.47 -18.92
N HIS A 12 -10.76 8.99 -18.54
CA HIS A 12 -9.51 9.32 -19.18
C HIS A 12 -9.23 8.31 -20.30
N GLN A 13 -8.93 8.80 -21.50
CA GLN A 13 -8.53 7.96 -22.63
C GLN A 13 -7.01 7.96 -22.74
N LEU A 14 -6.40 6.79 -22.52
CA LEU A 14 -4.95 6.65 -22.54
C LEU A 14 -4.37 7.02 -23.91
N THR A 15 -3.30 7.80 -23.86
CA THR A 15 -2.37 8.06 -24.96
C THR A 15 -1.52 6.82 -25.28
N LYS A 16 -0.79 6.86 -26.39
CA LYS A 16 0.14 5.77 -26.77
C LYS A 16 1.28 5.65 -25.77
N GLU A 17 1.73 6.76 -25.22
CA GLU A 17 2.81 6.86 -24.24
C GLU A 17 2.37 6.24 -22.90
N GLU A 18 1.17 6.55 -22.44
CA GLU A 18 0.62 5.97 -21.22
C GLU A 18 0.32 4.48 -21.36
N LEU A 19 -0.13 4.02 -22.53
CA LEU A 19 -0.28 2.59 -22.79
C LEU A 19 1.04 1.83 -22.62
N LYS A 20 2.19 2.43 -22.97
CA LYS A 20 3.51 1.84 -22.72
C LYS A 20 3.83 1.76 -21.24
N ILE A 21 3.50 2.80 -20.47
CA ILE A 21 3.65 2.83 -19.01
C ILE A 21 2.84 1.69 -18.38
N VAL A 22 1.57 1.57 -18.78
CA VAL A 22 0.67 0.52 -18.29
C VAL A 22 1.22 -0.87 -18.62
N ALA A 23 1.60 -1.12 -19.87
CA ALA A 23 2.14 -2.40 -20.30
C ALA A 23 3.44 -2.77 -19.55
N ALA A 24 4.33 -1.79 -19.33
CA ALA A 24 5.56 -1.99 -18.58
C ALA A 24 5.29 -2.37 -17.11
N ALA A 25 4.33 -1.70 -16.45
CA ALA A 25 3.96 -1.99 -15.07
C ALA A 25 3.41 -3.41 -14.90
N PHE A 26 2.52 -3.87 -15.80
CA PHE A 26 2.00 -5.25 -15.74
C PHE A 26 3.08 -6.32 -15.93
N LYS A 27 4.08 -6.06 -16.78
CA LYS A 27 5.15 -7.01 -17.09
C LYS A 27 6.05 -7.33 -15.89
N VAL A 28 6.20 -6.38 -14.97
CA VAL A 28 7.13 -6.51 -13.84
C VAL A 28 6.46 -7.04 -12.57
N LEU A 29 5.14 -7.19 -12.54
CA LEU A 29 4.43 -7.73 -11.38
C LEU A 29 4.94 -9.13 -10.96
N PRO A 30 4.83 -9.50 -9.67
CA PRO A 30 5.14 -10.87 -9.23
C PRO A 30 4.39 -11.93 -10.05
N PRO A 31 4.97 -13.13 -10.25
CA PRO A 31 4.34 -14.21 -11.02
C PRO A 31 2.91 -14.54 -10.58
N LEU A 32 2.64 -14.57 -9.27
CA LEU A 32 1.29 -14.86 -8.78
C LEU A 32 0.29 -13.77 -9.20
N HIS A 33 0.68 -12.49 -9.10
CA HIS A 33 -0.16 -11.37 -9.55
C HIS A 33 -0.46 -11.45 -11.04
N GLN A 34 0.54 -11.75 -11.87
CA GLN A 34 0.31 -11.92 -13.31
C GLN A 34 -0.71 -13.03 -13.61
N ARG A 35 -0.60 -14.18 -12.93
CA ARG A 35 -1.55 -15.30 -13.08
C ARG A 35 -2.95 -14.93 -12.62
N VAL A 36 -3.07 -14.40 -11.40
CA VAL A 36 -4.37 -14.12 -10.78
C VAL A 36 -5.08 -12.96 -11.49
N LEU A 37 -4.38 -11.86 -11.81
CA LEU A 37 -4.99 -10.75 -12.53
C LEU A 37 -5.50 -11.16 -13.91
N LYS A 38 -4.79 -12.04 -14.63
CA LYS A 38 -5.28 -12.57 -15.92
C LYS A 38 -6.63 -13.29 -15.80
N GLN A 39 -6.93 -13.90 -14.65
CA GLN A 39 -8.16 -14.66 -14.42
C GLN A 39 -9.25 -13.82 -13.73
N HIS A 40 -8.86 -12.90 -12.84
CA HIS A 40 -9.77 -12.23 -11.91
C HIS A 40 -9.95 -10.73 -12.17
N LEU A 41 -9.04 -10.08 -12.91
CA LEU A 41 -9.20 -8.67 -13.29
C LEU A 41 -10.12 -8.58 -14.51
N LYS A 42 -11.37 -8.16 -14.30
CA LYS A 42 -12.36 -8.03 -15.38
C LYS A 42 -12.06 -6.84 -16.28
N SER A 43 -11.70 -5.71 -15.68
CA SER A 43 -11.16 -4.56 -16.39
C SER A 43 -10.47 -3.60 -15.42
N PHE A 44 -9.70 -2.67 -15.97
CA PHE A 44 -9.25 -1.49 -15.26
C PHE A 44 -9.59 -0.24 -16.08
N SER A 45 -9.66 0.91 -15.43
CA SER A 45 -9.98 2.19 -16.05
C SER A 45 -9.18 3.33 -15.41
N PHE A 46 -9.09 4.45 -16.13
CA PHE A 46 -8.46 5.68 -15.65
C PHE A 46 -9.49 6.79 -15.63
N LEU A 47 -9.52 7.57 -14.54
CA LEU A 47 -10.38 8.73 -14.38
C LEU A 47 -9.55 9.97 -14.07
N ASP A 48 -9.89 11.08 -14.70
CA ASP A 48 -9.43 12.41 -14.28
C ASP A 48 -10.26 12.87 -13.06
N ASN A 49 -9.69 13.75 -12.23
CA ASN A 49 -10.37 14.37 -11.08
C ASN A 49 -10.92 13.37 -10.04
N MET A 50 -10.26 12.22 -9.89
CA MET A 50 -10.54 11.26 -8.82
C MET A 50 -9.83 11.69 -7.51
N PRO A 51 -10.51 11.73 -6.35
CA PRO A 51 -9.89 12.16 -5.09
C PRO A 51 -8.88 11.12 -4.58
N ASN A 52 -9.22 9.85 -4.73
CA ASN A 52 -8.37 8.73 -4.33
C ASN A 52 -7.38 8.39 -5.45
N THR A 53 -6.29 7.72 -5.08
CA THR A 53 -5.28 7.28 -6.04
C THR A 53 -5.80 6.14 -6.92
N ALA A 54 -6.47 5.17 -6.30
CA ALA A 54 -7.13 4.06 -6.98
C ALA A 54 -8.30 3.53 -6.14
N LEU A 55 -9.10 2.65 -6.73
CA LEU A 55 -10.19 1.93 -6.11
C LEU A 55 -10.29 0.54 -6.72
N THR A 56 -10.14 -0.51 -5.91
CA THR A 56 -10.47 -1.88 -6.29
C THR A 56 -11.89 -2.22 -5.84
N SER A 57 -12.71 -2.78 -6.72
CA SER A 57 -14.11 -3.14 -6.42
C SER A 57 -14.47 -4.51 -6.97
N PRO A 58 -15.09 -5.38 -6.16
CA PRO A 58 -15.67 -6.62 -6.65
C PRO A 58 -16.89 -6.31 -7.52
N VAL A 59 -17.07 -7.07 -8.60
CA VAL A 59 -18.11 -6.82 -9.59
C VAL A 59 -19.30 -7.73 -9.33
N VAL A 60 -19.13 -9.04 -9.57
CA VAL A 60 -20.10 -10.12 -9.34
C VAL A 60 -19.32 -11.45 -9.40
N VAL A 61 -19.75 -12.46 -8.64
CA VAL A 61 -19.29 -13.84 -8.80
C VAL A 61 -19.89 -14.42 -10.08
N LYS A 62 -19.11 -14.51 -11.17
CA LYS A 62 -19.56 -15.19 -12.38
C LYS A 62 -19.02 -16.61 -12.37
N ARG A 63 -19.89 -17.63 -12.32
CA ARG A 63 -19.51 -19.06 -12.32
C ARG A 63 -18.55 -19.46 -11.19
N GLY A 64 -18.71 -18.87 -9.99
CA GLY A 64 -17.85 -19.15 -8.84
C GLY A 64 -16.50 -18.43 -8.83
N ILE A 65 -16.21 -17.59 -9.83
CA ILE A 65 -14.98 -16.78 -9.90
C ILE A 65 -15.29 -15.35 -9.46
N ASN A 66 -14.55 -14.86 -8.45
CA ASN A 66 -14.59 -13.46 -8.03
C ASN A 66 -13.91 -12.58 -9.09
N LEU A 67 -14.64 -11.61 -9.63
CA LEU A 67 -14.12 -10.67 -10.62
C LEU A 67 -14.00 -9.26 -10.04
N TYR A 68 -12.98 -8.54 -10.47
CA TYR A 68 -12.62 -7.22 -9.93
C TYR A 68 -12.49 -6.17 -11.02
N HIS A 69 -12.85 -4.93 -10.66
CA HIS A 69 -12.50 -3.72 -11.38
C HIS A 69 -11.48 -2.92 -10.58
N ILE A 70 -10.46 -2.38 -11.24
CA ILE A 70 -9.56 -1.40 -10.62
C ILE A 70 -9.69 -0.08 -11.38
N THR A 71 -10.06 0.99 -10.68
CA THR A 71 -10.12 2.34 -11.22
C THR A 71 -8.95 3.15 -10.68
N PHE A 72 -8.16 3.74 -11.56
CA PHE A 72 -7.01 4.56 -11.21
C PHE A 72 -7.25 6.04 -11.50
N ARG A 73 -6.65 6.93 -10.71
CA ARG A 73 -6.54 8.34 -11.07
C ARG A 73 -5.52 8.52 -12.18
N ALA A 74 -5.91 9.11 -13.31
CA ALA A 74 -5.05 9.22 -14.50
C ALA A 74 -3.71 9.94 -14.22
N GLY A 75 -3.73 11.00 -13.41
CA GLY A 75 -2.53 11.79 -13.10
C GLY A 75 -1.33 11.00 -12.54
N ILE A 76 -1.54 9.81 -11.97
CA ILE A 76 -0.44 8.95 -11.48
C ILE A 76 0.46 8.43 -12.61
N LEU A 77 -0.03 8.44 -13.86
CA LEU A 77 0.75 8.03 -15.03
C LEU A 77 1.90 9.01 -15.33
N HIS A 78 1.80 10.24 -14.81
CA HIS A 78 2.80 11.30 -14.99
C HIS A 78 3.66 11.53 -13.74
N GLN A 79 3.58 10.63 -12.76
CA GLN A 79 4.36 10.69 -11.53
C GLN A 79 5.31 9.50 -11.45
N ASN A 80 6.49 9.72 -10.87
CA ASN A 80 7.31 8.62 -10.36
C ASN A 80 6.90 8.23 -8.93
N VAL A 81 7.40 7.08 -8.44
CA VAL A 81 7.04 6.57 -7.10
C VAL A 81 7.40 7.59 -6.02
N SER A 82 8.57 8.22 -6.09
CA SER A 82 8.99 9.21 -5.09
C SER A 82 8.02 10.39 -5.04
N GLU A 83 7.67 10.98 -6.18
CA GLU A 83 6.72 12.10 -6.24
C GLU A 83 5.38 11.74 -5.59
N TRP A 84 4.78 10.63 -6.03
CA TRP A 84 3.47 10.20 -5.54
C TRP A 84 3.48 9.86 -4.05
N VAL A 85 4.46 9.10 -3.58
CA VAL A 85 4.51 8.68 -2.17
C VAL A 85 4.72 9.91 -1.27
N ASN A 86 5.51 10.90 -1.70
CA ASN A 86 5.69 12.15 -0.96
C ASN A 86 4.39 12.98 -0.90
N GLU A 87 3.59 13.01 -1.97
CA GLU A 87 2.28 13.65 -1.94
C GLU A 87 1.31 12.94 -0.98
N LYS A 88 1.27 11.61 -1.02
CA LYS A 88 0.45 10.80 -0.10
C LYS A 88 0.88 11.03 1.35
N GLU A 89 2.18 11.00 1.62
CA GLU A 89 2.74 11.11 2.96
C GLU A 89 2.55 12.51 3.57
N ARG A 90 2.59 13.57 2.75
CA ARG A 90 2.26 14.93 3.19
C ARG A 90 0.88 15.03 3.84
N THR A 91 -0.07 14.18 3.43
CA THR A 91 -1.41 14.17 4.04
C THR A 91 -1.43 13.71 5.50
N CYS A 92 -0.36 13.06 5.98
CA CYS A 92 -0.18 12.67 7.38
C CYS A 92 0.12 13.85 8.29
N PHE A 93 0.49 15.02 7.75
CA PHE A 93 0.92 16.18 8.51
C PHE A 93 -0.02 17.37 8.33
N ALA A 94 -0.15 18.20 9.37
CA ALA A 94 -0.92 19.44 9.36
C ALA A 94 -0.20 20.48 10.24
N GLY A 95 0.41 21.48 9.60
CA GLY A 95 1.12 22.57 10.28
C GLY A 95 2.42 22.15 10.97
N GLY A 96 2.99 23.08 11.74
CA GLY A 96 4.28 22.96 12.43
C GLY A 96 5.38 23.82 11.79
N ASP A 97 6.62 23.61 12.21
CA ASP A 97 7.81 24.33 11.72
C ASP A 97 8.07 24.07 10.22
N SER A 98 8.02 25.13 9.40
CA SER A 98 8.23 25.05 7.95
C SER A 98 9.65 24.64 7.55
N THR A 99 10.61 24.67 8.48
CA THR A 99 11.98 24.22 8.25
C THR A 99 12.13 22.69 8.35
N SER A 100 11.14 22.02 8.94
CA SER A 100 11.07 20.55 9.01
C SER A 100 10.42 20.00 7.74
N LYS A 101 10.98 18.92 7.20
CA LYS A 101 10.46 18.25 6.00
C LYS A 101 10.62 16.75 6.13
N VAL A 102 9.61 16.04 5.61
CA VAL A 102 9.67 14.61 5.39
C VAL A 102 9.79 14.37 3.90
N SER A 103 10.72 13.50 3.52
CA SER A 103 10.80 12.97 2.17
C SER A 103 10.95 11.46 2.14
N ILE A 104 10.33 10.82 1.16
CA ILE A 104 10.52 9.39 0.89
C ILE A 104 11.21 9.25 -0.47
N GLU A 105 12.39 8.65 -0.45
CA GLU A 105 13.19 8.32 -1.63
C GLU A 105 12.78 6.92 -2.11
N ALA A 106 11.91 6.85 -3.12
CA ALA A 106 11.29 5.61 -3.59
C ALA A 106 11.64 5.23 -5.05
N GLY A 107 12.57 5.98 -5.66
CA GLY A 107 13.03 5.75 -7.02
C GLY A 107 12.19 6.46 -8.10
N TRP A 108 12.52 6.13 -9.36
CA TRP A 108 12.09 6.86 -10.56
C TRP A 108 11.12 6.06 -11.43
N LEU A 109 10.77 4.83 -11.04
CA LEU A 109 9.72 4.08 -11.72
C LEU A 109 8.40 4.84 -11.69
N SER A 110 7.54 4.59 -12.67
CA SER A 110 6.20 5.16 -12.66
C SER A 110 5.45 4.78 -11.39
N ALA A 111 4.80 5.76 -10.75
CA ALA A 111 3.92 5.55 -9.60
C ALA A 111 2.84 4.50 -9.90
N PHE A 112 2.40 4.40 -11.16
CA PHE A 112 1.46 3.37 -11.59
C PHE A 112 1.96 1.96 -11.29
N THR A 113 3.27 1.69 -11.36
CA THR A 113 3.83 0.36 -11.03
C THR A 113 3.62 0.01 -9.56
N TYR A 114 3.88 0.98 -8.66
CA TYR A 114 3.64 0.81 -7.22
C TYR A 114 2.15 0.58 -6.95
N ILE A 115 1.30 1.45 -7.50
CA ILE A 115 -0.13 1.44 -7.21
C ILE A 115 -0.80 0.20 -7.83
N LEU A 116 -0.40 -0.21 -9.03
CA LEU A 116 -0.91 -1.44 -9.66
C LEU A 116 -0.56 -2.68 -8.83
N LEU A 117 0.64 -2.75 -8.28
CA LEU A 117 1.02 -3.88 -7.41
C LEU A 117 0.23 -3.85 -6.10
N HIS A 118 0.06 -2.67 -5.50
CA HIS A 118 -0.77 -2.50 -4.31
C HIS A 118 -2.21 -2.98 -4.54
N GLU A 119 -2.90 -2.42 -5.53
CA GLU A 119 -4.28 -2.79 -5.86
C GLU A 119 -4.39 -4.24 -6.36
N GLY A 120 -3.41 -4.70 -7.13
CA GLY A 120 -3.34 -6.09 -7.57
C GLY A 120 -3.19 -7.06 -6.40
N THR A 121 -2.57 -6.65 -5.30
CA THR A 121 -2.49 -7.46 -4.07
C THR A 121 -3.86 -7.62 -3.42
N HIS A 122 -4.70 -6.59 -3.41
CA HIS A 122 -6.11 -6.72 -2.97
C HIS A 122 -6.89 -7.71 -3.82
N VAL A 123 -6.66 -7.73 -5.15
CA VAL A 123 -7.27 -8.73 -6.04
C VAL A 123 -6.76 -10.13 -5.74
N VAL A 124 -5.46 -10.31 -5.54
CA VAL A 124 -4.86 -11.62 -5.19
C VAL A 124 -5.42 -12.13 -3.86
N ASP A 125 -5.42 -11.26 -2.86
CA ASP A 125 -5.95 -11.54 -1.53
C ASP A 125 -7.41 -12.01 -1.58
N GLY A 126 -8.28 -11.22 -2.22
CA GLY A 126 -9.70 -11.55 -2.33
C GLY A 126 -9.99 -12.78 -3.21
N SER A 127 -9.17 -13.03 -4.24
CA SER A 127 -9.36 -14.16 -5.16
C SER A 127 -8.93 -15.49 -4.54
N LEU A 128 -7.80 -15.49 -3.83
CA LEU A 128 -7.23 -16.68 -3.17
C LEU A 128 -7.71 -16.84 -1.73
N ARG A 129 -8.53 -15.90 -1.25
CA ARG A 129 -9.03 -15.85 0.12
C ARG A 129 -7.89 -15.88 1.14
N LEU A 130 -6.82 -15.12 0.88
CA LEU A 130 -5.66 -15.09 1.78
C LEU A 130 -6.13 -14.57 3.14
N ASN A 131 -6.73 -13.38 3.22
CA ASN A 131 -7.22 -12.76 4.45
C ASN A 131 -8.67 -13.11 4.84
N VAL A 132 -9.24 -14.23 4.36
CA VAL A 132 -10.63 -14.58 4.72
C VAL A 132 -10.71 -15.26 6.09
N VAL A 133 -11.62 -14.74 6.90
CA VAL A 133 -12.14 -15.39 8.10
C VAL A 133 -13.59 -15.78 7.77
N ASP A 134 -13.81 -16.99 7.27
CA ASP A 134 -15.07 -17.38 6.62
C ASP A 134 -16.25 -17.47 7.61
N SER A 135 -17.19 -16.52 7.58
CA SER A 135 -18.17 -16.26 8.63
C SER A 135 -19.41 -17.19 8.63
N VAL A 136 -19.31 -18.42 8.13
CA VAL A 136 -20.42 -19.39 8.18
C VAL A 136 -20.04 -20.56 9.09
N GLY A 137 -20.43 -20.51 10.38
CA GLY A 137 -20.34 -21.67 11.29
C GLY A 137 -19.64 -21.47 12.64
N GLY A 138 -19.20 -20.26 12.99
CA GLY A 138 -19.02 -19.89 14.40
C GLY A 138 -17.72 -20.26 15.12
N LYS A 139 -16.74 -20.95 14.53
CA LYS A 139 -15.35 -21.00 15.07
C LYS A 139 -14.32 -21.05 13.93
N LEU A 140 -13.52 -20.00 13.82
CA LEU A 140 -12.71 -19.68 12.64
C LEU A 140 -11.26 -20.12 12.83
N LYS A 141 -10.65 -20.74 11.80
CA LYS A 141 -9.20 -20.97 11.74
C LYS A 141 -8.62 -20.17 10.56
N PRO A 142 -7.71 -19.21 10.80
CA PRO A 142 -6.97 -18.56 9.73
C PRO A 142 -6.23 -19.61 8.88
N ASN A 143 -6.10 -19.37 7.58
CA ASN A 143 -5.18 -20.19 6.78
C ASN A 143 -3.72 -19.98 7.25
N LYS A 144 -2.82 -20.89 6.87
CA LYS A 144 -1.42 -20.85 7.35
C LYS A 144 -0.72 -19.53 7.02
N PHE A 145 -1.03 -18.92 5.88
CA PHE A 145 -0.42 -17.65 5.47
C PHE A 145 -0.79 -16.53 6.43
N ILE A 146 -2.08 -16.36 6.74
CA ILE A 146 -2.55 -15.33 7.68
C ILE A 146 -2.17 -15.62 9.10
N ALA A 147 -2.26 -16.88 9.51
CA ALA A 147 -1.77 -17.28 10.83
C ALA A 147 -0.31 -16.87 11.02
N GLY A 148 0.54 -16.90 9.99
CA GLY A 148 1.91 -16.40 10.05
C GLY A 148 2.01 -14.87 9.94
N PHE A 149 1.29 -14.28 8.99
CA PHE A 149 1.38 -12.86 8.65
C PHE A 149 0.84 -11.93 9.75
N SER A 150 -0.28 -12.31 10.38
CA SER A 150 -0.98 -11.48 11.36
C SER A 150 -0.51 -11.72 12.80
N ASN A 151 0.26 -12.79 13.05
CA ASN A 151 0.61 -13.24 14.39
C ASN A 151 1.34 -12.15 15.18
N GLY A 152 0.81 -11.82 16.36
CA GLY A 152 1.38 -10.79 17.23
C GLY A 152 1.26 -9.36 16.69
N ILE A 153 0.65 -9.14 15.52
CA ILE A 153 0.51 -7.81 14.90
C ILE A 153 -0.95 -7.37 14.88
N TRP A 154 -1.82 -8.21 14.33
CA TRP A 154 -3.24 -7.90 14.13
C TRP A 154 -4.11 -8.80 15.00
N LYS A 155 -5.03 -8.20 15.76
CA LYS A 155 -6.07 -8.91 16.50
C LYS A 155 -7.24 -9.29 15.58
N ASN A 156 -7.59 -8.38 14.67
CA ASN A 156 -8.57 -8.56 13.60
C ASN A 156 -8.19 -7.63 12.43
N TYR A 157 -9.04 -7.53 11.42
CA TYR A 157 -8.71 -6.85 10.16
C TYR A 157 -8.28 -5.37 10.29
N ASN A 158 -8.72 -4.66 11.33
CA ASN A 158 -8.41 -3.23 11.52
C ASN A 158 -8.02 -2.88 12.98
N THR A 159 -7.73 -3.88 13.81
CA THR A 159 -7.34 -3.69 15.21
C THR A 159 -6.00 -4.35 15.48
N LEU A 160 -5.05 -3.56 15.99
CA LEU A 160 -3.71 -4.03 16.35
C LEU A 160 -3.72 -4.88 17.63
N SER A 161 -2.70 -5.73 17.76
CA SER A 161 -2.40 -6.44 19.01
C SER A 161 -1.81 -5.47 20.04
N LEU A 162 -2.00 -5.74 21.35
CA LEU A 162 -1.45 -4.90 22.43
C LEU A 162 0.07 -4.70 22.34
N ALA A 163 0.81 -5.70 21.82
CA ALA A 163 2.26 -5.63 21.69
C ALA A 163 2.74 -4.56 20.70
N VAL A 164 1.86 -4.05 19.84
CA VAL A 164 2.16 -3.02 18.83
C VAL A 164 1.67 -1.63 19.27
N ILE A 165 0.81 -1.55 20.29
CA ILE A 165 0.05 -0.31 20.59
C ILE A 165 0.89 0.83 21.19
N ASP A 166 2.10 0.53 21.66
CA ASP A 166 2.96 1.52 22.33
C ASP A 166 3.88 2.27 21.34
N SER A 167 3.30 2.90 20.31
CA SER A 167 4.05 3.74 19.36
C SER A 167 3.27 4.97 18.94
N ILE A 168 3.95 6.11 18.82
CA ILE A 168 3.38 7.32 18.25
C ILE A 168 2.96 7.11 16.78
N ALA A 169 3.65 6.24 16.03
CA ALA A 169 3.40 5.97 14.62
C ALA A 169 2.02 5.36 14.35
N ILE A 170 1.45 4.64 15.30
CA ILE A 170 0.14 4.00 15.16
C ILE A 170 -1.03 4.91 15.59
N LYS A 171 -0.75 6.17 15.92
CA LYS A 171 -1.75 7.23 16.12
C LYS A 171 -2.04 8.00 14.83
N SER A 172 -1.60 7.45 13.69
CA SER A 172 -1.67 8.11 12.39
C SER A 172 -3.12 8.25 11.94
N ARG A 173 -3.39 9.22 11.07
CA ARG A 173 -4.71 9.48 10.49
C ARG A 173 -5.36 8.29 9.78
N PHE A 174 -4.60 7.23 9.50
CA PHE A 174 -5.09 6.03 8.84
C PHE A 174 -5.74 5.04 9.81
N MET A 175 -5.47 5.18 11.11
CA MET A 175 -6.09 4.38 12.16
C MET A 175 -7.44 4.99 12.61
N PRO A 176 -8.41 4.18 13.04
CA PRO A 176 -9.63 4.67 13.68
C PRO A 176 -9.31 5.58 14.89
N GLY A 177 -9.85 6.80 14.90
CA GLY A 177 -9.55 7.80 15.94
C GLY A 177 -8.15 8.42 15.86
N GLY A 178 -7.40 8.16 14.78
CA GLY A 178 -6.08 8.73 14.55
C GLY A 178 -6.09 10.20 14.15
N ARG A 179 -4.90 10.80 14.02
CA ARG A 179 -4.75 12.24 13.72
C ARG A 179 -3.69 12.52 12.66
N ARG A 180 -3.74 13.73 12.10
CA ARG A 180 -2.58 14.31 11.43
C ARG A 180 -1.57 14.76 12.48
N TYR A 181 -0.29 14.60 12.18
CA TYR A 181 0.82 15.06 13.02
C TYR A 181 1.19 16.50 12.70
N LYS A 182 1.82 17.21 13.64
CA LYS A 182 2.62 18.39 13.27
C LYS A 182 3.91 17.90 12.63
N ILE A 183 4.46 18.64 11.68
CA ILE A 183 5.71 18.23 11.02
C ILE A 183 6.90 18.14 12.00
N ASP A 184 6.85 18.87 13.11
CA ASP A 184 7.82 18.78 14.22
C ASP A 184 7.85 17.40 14.89
N GLU A 185 6.78 16.62 14.78
CA GLU A 185 6.69 15.27 15.33
C GLU A 185 7.29 14.22 14.40
N ALA A 186 7.68 14.58 13.17
CA ALA A 186 8.08 13.64 12.13
C ALA A 186 9.21 12.71 12.57
N GLU A 187 10.25 13.23 13.23
CA GLU A 187 11.36 12.42 13.71
C GLU A 187 10.88 11.35 14.70
N ALA A 188 10.10 11.75 15.72
CA ALA A 188 9.53 10.83 16.70
C ALA A 188 8.59 9.81 16.05
N VAL A 189 7.78 10.24 15.07
CA VAL A 189 6.87 9.38 14.30
C VAL A 189 7.64 8.31 13.55
N TYR A 190 8.66 8.67 12.78
CA TYR A 190 9.42 7.70 11.97
C TYR A 190 10.39 6.86 12.78
N LEU A 191 10.96 7.40 13.86
CA LEU A 191 11.68 6.60 14.83
C LEU A 191 10.75 5.55 15.47
N GLY A 192 9.52 5.95 15.82
CA GLY A 192 8.48 5.05 16.31
C GLY A 192 8.10 3.99 15.28
N LEU A 193 7.91 4.38 14.01
CA LEU A 193 7.55 3.48 12.91
C LEU A 193 8.65 2.45 12.66
N SER A 194 9.93 2.85 12.71
CA SER A 194 11.09 1.98 12.50
C SER A 194 11.15 0.79 13.47
N LYS A 195 10.51 0.91 14.64
CA LYS A 195 10.41 -0.11 15.69
C LYS A 195 9.18 -1.01 15.56
N THR A 196 8.30 -0.73 14.61
CA THR A 196 7.08 -1.52 14.34
C THR A 196 7.31 -2.49 13.18
N PRO A 197 6.42 -3.48 12.94
CA PRO A 197 6.53 -4.38 11.79
C PRO A 197 6.04 -3.78 10.46
N PHE A 198 5.70 -2.49 10.41
CA PHE A 198 5.08 -1.82 9.27
C PHE A 198 6.09 -1.11 8.38
N VAL A 199 5.85 -1.09 7.07
CA VAL A 199 6.74 -0.41 6.10
C VAL A 199 6.35 1.04 5.82
N SER A 200 5.11 1.44 6.14
CA SER A 200 4.60 2.79 5.96
C SER A 200 3.56 3.10 7.05
N LEU A 201 3.27 4.39 7.29
CA LEU A 201 2.14 4.76 8.16
C LEU A 201 0.82 4.22 7.60
N TYR A 202 0.67 4.14 6.27
CA TYR A 202 -0.52 3.58 5.62
C TYR A 202 -0.71 2.09 5.88
N SER A 203 0.38 1.33 6.06
CA SER A 203 0.32 -0.08 6.46
C SER A 203 -0.43 -0.29 7.77
N THR A 204 -0.54 0.73 8.62
CA THR A 204 -1.28 0.65 9.90
C THR A 204 -2.80 0.68 9.72
N ALA A 205 -3.33 0.97 8.54
CA ALA A 205 -4.77 1.16 8.33
C ALA A 205 -5.59 -0.13 8.51
N SER A 206 -5.08 -1.25 7.99
CA SER A 206 -5.68 -2.58 8.10
C SER A 206 -4.66 -3.64 7.72
N TRP A 207 -4.94 -4.91 8.03
CA TRP A 207 -4.09 -6.01 7.60
C TRP A 207 -4.01 -6.21 6.07
N HIS A 208 -5.00 -5.70 5.32
CA HIS A 208 -5.05 -5.75 3.86
C HIS A 208 -4.08 -4.71 3.30
N GLU A 209 -4.13 -3.49 3.85
CA GLU A 209 -3.20 -2.41 3.49
C GLU A 209 -1.77 -2.75 3.91
N ASP A 210 -1.58 -3.37 5.07
CA ASP A 210 -0.28 -3.88 5.52
C ASP A 210 0.30 -4.88 4.52
N LEU A 211 -0.49 -5.86 4.07
CA LEU A 211 -0.02 -6.86 3.10
C LEU A 211 0.33 -6.21 1.75
N ALA A 212 -0.56 -5.35 1.25
CA ALA A 212 -0.38 -4.67 -0.02
C ALA A 212 0.85 -3.74 0.00
N GLU A 213 1.03 -2.95 1.05
CA GLU A 213 2.20 -2.07 1.21
C GLU A 213 3.48 -2.86 1.42
N LEU A 214 3.48 -3.87 2.31
CA LEU A 214 4.67 -4.69 2.58
C LEU A 214 5.16 -5.39 1.31
N LEU A 215 4.25 -6.03 0.56
CA LEU A 215 4.62 -6.69 -0.68
C LEU A 215 5.10 -5.70 -1.74
N THR A 216 4.46 -4.54 -1.84
CA THR A 216 4.83 -3.52 -2.84
C THR A 216 6.22 -2.95 -2.56
N VAL A 217 6.50 -2.54 -1.32
CA VAL A 217 7.83 -2.04 -0.91
C VAL A 217 8.90 -3.13 -1.03
N TYR A 218 8.58 -4.38 -0.65
CA TYR A 218 9.49 -5.51 -0.84
C TYR A 218 9.81 -5.75 -2.32
N HIS A 219 8.80 -5.78 -3.19
CA HIS A 219 9.00 -6.00 -4.62
C HIS A 219 9.82 -4.87 -5.25
N LEU A 220 9.46 -3.62 -4.95
CA LEU A 220 10.12 -2.42 -5.42
C LEU A 220 11.62 -2.42 -5.07
N THR A 221 11.95 -2.79 -3.83
CA THR A 221 13.33 -2.78 -3.33
C THR A 221 14.13 -4.01 -3.74
N LYS A 222 13.54 -5.20 -3.64
CA LYS A 222 14.24 -6.48 -3.86
C LYS A 222 14.36 -6.87 -5.33
N TYR A 223 13.33 -6.62 -6.14
CA TYR A 223 13.24 -7.13 -7.52
C TYR A 223 13.37 -6.03 -8.57
N LEU A 224 12.99 -4.79 -8.24
CA LEU A 224 13.06 -3.66 -9.17
C LEU A 224 14.21 -2.69 -8.87
N ASN A 225 15.05 -3.01 -7.88
CA ASN A 225 16.24 -2.25 -7.49
C ASN A 225 15.98 -0.75 -7.28
N GLN A 226 14.80 -0.39 -6.77
CA GLN A 226 14.49 0.99 -6.37
C GLN A 226 14.70 1.16 -4.86
N PRO A 227 15.10 2.35 -4.39
CA PRO A 227 15.16 2.62 -2.96
C PRO A 227 13.75 2.67 -2.36
N PHE A 228 13.67 2.58 -1.03
CA PHE A 228 12.52 3.05 -0.26
C PHE A 228 13.04 3.51 1.10
N ARG A 229 13.50 4.77 1.15
CA ARG A 229 14.12 5.38 2.33
C ARG A 229 13.29 6.56 2.80
N VAL A 230 12.93 6.58 4.08
CA VAL A 230 12.30 7.74 4.71
C VAL A 230 13.40 8.65 5.24
N VAL A 231 13.25 9.95 5.02
CA VAL A 231 14.17 11.00 5.46
C VAL A 231 13.37 12.09 6.17
N VAL A 232 13.81 12.45 7.36
CA VAL A 232 13.33 13.61 8.11
C VAL A 232 14.47 14.60 8.16
N SER A 233 14.26 15.78 7.58
CA SER A 233 15.25 16.86 7.56
C SER A 233 14.74 18.08 8.32
N LYS A 234 15.63 18.82 8.96
CA LYS A 234 15.33 20.12 9.59
C LYS A 234 16.42 21.12 9.25
N ASN A 235 16.04 22.31 8.79
CA ASN A 235 16.96 23.34 8.29
C ASN A 235 17.88 22.83 7.15
N GLY A 236 17.37 21.93 6.31
CA GLY A 236 18.13 21.33 5.21
C GLY A 236 19.11 20.22 5.61
N GLU A 237 19.20 19.87 6.89
CA GLU A 237 20.02 18.76 7.37
C GLU A 237 19.17 17.53 7.68
N ASP A 238 19.61 16.35 7.21
CA ASP A 238 19.01 15.06 7.58
C ASP A 238 19.17 14.80 9.09
N LYS A 239 18.05 14.78 9.82
CA LYS A 239 18.03 14.47 11.26
C LYS A 239 17.79 13.00 11.53
N PHE A 240 16.98 12.36 10.70
CA PHE A 240 16.71 10.93 10.80
C PHE A 240 16.48 10.33 9.42
N SER A 241 16.94 9.11 9.21
CA SER A 241 16.56 8.34 8.03
C SER A 241 16.58 6.85 8.31
N TYR A 242 15.71 6.12 7.63
CA TYR A 242 15.74 4.66 7.68
C TYR A 242 15.06 4.05 6.45
N GLU A 243 15.45 2.82 6.14
CA GLU A 243 14.83 2.00 5.10
C GLU A 243 13.97 0.94 5.79
N PRO A 244 12.63 0.96 5.64
CA PRO A 244 11.75 0.05 6.37
C PRO A 244 12.07 -1.42 6.13
N ILE A 245 12.50 -1.78 4.91
CA ILE A 245 12.84 -3.17 4.57
C ILE A 245 14.10 -3.68 5.29
N LYS A 246 14.93 -2.78 5.82
CA LYS A 246 16.10 -3.12 6.64
C LYS A 246 15.76 -3.28 8.14
N SER A 247 14.54 -2.95 8.56
CA SER A 247 14.13 -3.11 9.96
C SER A 247 14.03 -4.58 10.36
N ALA A 248 14.59 -4.94 11.52
CA ALA A 248 14.57 -6.30 12.03
C ALA A 248 13.14 -6.84 12.26
N THR A 249 12.18 -5.98 12.61
CA THR A 249 10.77 -6.35 12.78
C THR A 249 10.09 -6.64 11.45
N VAL A 250 10.40 -5.87 10.40
CA VAL A 250 9.90 -6.08 9.03
C VAL A 250 10.53 -7.32 8.42
N GLN A 251 11.84 -7.53 8.57
CA GLN A 251 12.58 -8.67 8.00
C GLN A 251 12.01 -10.02 8.43
N LYS A 252 11.53 -10.14 9.68
CA LYS A 252 10.88 -11.37 10.20
C LYS A 252 9.68 -11.83 9.37
N ARG A 253 9.08 -10.93 8.58
CA ARG A 253 7.87 -11.17 7.79
C ARG A 253 8.16 -11.45 6.31
N LEU A 254 9.36 -11.09 5.82
CA LEU A 254 9.64 -11.09 4.38
C LEU A 254 9.67 -12.49 3.77
N SER A 255 10.03 -13.52 4.53
CA SER A 255 10.01 -14.91 4.06
C SER A 255 8.60 -15.37 3.67
N LEU A 256 7.55 -14.83 4.30
CA LEU A 256 6.15 -15.12 3.94
C LEU A 256 5.83 -14.65 2.52
N LEU A 257 6.52 -13.62 2.02
CA LEU A 257 6.26 -13.04 0.71
C LEU A 257 6.74 -13.92 -0.45
N ASN A 258 7.55 -14.95 -0.19
CA ASN A 258 7.93 -15.94 -1.21
C ASN A 258 6.71 -16.60 -1.87
N TYR A 259 5.60 -16.69 -1.12
CA TYR A 259 4.30 -17.14 -1.62
C TYR A 259 3.87 -16.45 -2.94
N PHE A 260 4.21 -15.17 -3.13
CA PHE A 260 3.82 -14.41 -4.33
C PHE A 260 4.74 -14.63 -5.53
N TYR A 261 5.89 -15.28 -5.33
CA TYR A 261 6.91 -15.54 -6.35
C TYR A 261 7.00 -17.02 -6.72
N ASP A 262 6.58 -17.91 -5.82
CA ASP A 262 6.61 -19.34 -6.06
C ASP A 262 5.66 -19.75 -7.20
N GLN A 263 6.19 -20.58 -8.09
CA GLN A 263 5.52 -21.13 -9.27
C GLN A 263 4.90 -22.48 -8.89
N SER A 264 3.89 -22.47 -8.02
CA SER A 264 2.96 -23.59 -7.89
C SER A 264 1.65 -23.28 -8.59
#